data_AF-A0A950E8Z6-F1
#
_entry.id   AF-A0A950E8Z6-F1
#
_cell.length_a   1.000
_cell.length_b   1.000
_cell.length_c   1.000
_cell.angle_alpha   90.00
_cell.angle_beta   90.00
_cell.angle_gamma   90.00
#
_symmetry.space_group_name_H-M   'P 1'
#
loop_
_entity.id
_entity.type
_entity.pdbx_description
1 polymer ?
#
loop_
_entity_poly.entity_id
_entity_poly.type
_entity_poly.pdbx_seq_one_letter_code
_entity_poly.pdbx_strand_id
1 'polypeptide(L)'
;TAFAISNHLVGQAICDNIDERHKAILPPHIWKDGDPEGVRQRAAEQLVKTAQAARNFIDAKPADGLKFPAVVPGFTGSSIWHACYAFPPTSQDFIQKGFDDFGKRFVPILDAFDNFDVNFALEVHPTEIAFDIGSAHRAIEAVKNHRRFGFNYDPSHLGYQGVNYVKFLRDFKNRIYHAHMKDVWWGHGTGEVGVFGGHTNFGDHRRYWDFRSIGHGDIRFEDIIVALNDIGYRGPLSIEWEDIRMDRIHGATESCRNVKGYDFAPSGVAFDAAFER
;
A
#
# COMPACT_ATOMS: atom_id res chain seq x y z
N THR A 1 -15.29 -7.71 -12.31
CA THR A 1 -14.08 -7.60 -13.15
C THR A 1 -12.91 -7.22 -12.25
N ALA A 2 -11.68 -7.64 -12.57
CA ALA A 2 -10.49 -7.20 -11.82
C ALA A 2 -9.94 -5.89 -12.41
N PHE A 3 -9.30 -5.07 -11.58
CA PHE A 3 -8.93 -3.68 -11.92
C PHE A 3 -7.42 -3.40 -11.82
N ALA A 4 -6.65 -4.32 -11.25
CA ALA A 4 -5.23 -4.17 -11.00
C ALA A 4 -4.53 -5.53 -10.98
N ILE A 5 -3.22 -5.53 -11.23
CA ILE A 5 -2.32 -6.67 -11.01
C ILE A 5 -1.30 -6.23 -9.96
N SER A 6 -1.25 -6.91 -8.81
CA SER A 6 -0.34 -6.55 -7.73
C SER A 6 1.04 -7.18 -7.87
N ASN A 7 2.04 -6.52 -7.29
CA ASN A 7 3.41 -7.02 -7.14
C ASN A 7 4.04 -6.46 -5.87
N HIS A 8 3.62 -7.01 -4.74
CA HIS A 8 4.16 -6.69 -3.42
C HIS A 8 5.46 -7.44 -3.15
N LEU A 9 5.42 -8.77 -3.07
CA LEU A 9 6.56 -9.58 -2.61
C LEU A 9 7.81 -9.47 -3.49
N VAL A 10 7.65 -9.37 -4.81
CA VAL A 10 8.83 -9.18 -5.69
C VAL A 10 9.29 -7.72 -5.65
N GLY A 11 8.37 -6.74 -5.62
CA GLY A 11 8.67 -5.33 -5.44
C GLY A 11 9.48 -5.02 -4.17
N GLN A 12 9.17 -5.71 -3.06
CA GLN A 12 9.90 -5.63 -1.77
C GLN A 12 11.42 -5.72 -1.96
N ALA A 13 11.87 -6.63 -2.82
CA ALA A 13 13.27 -6.93 -2.97
C ALA A 13 14.06 -5.85 -3.72
N ILE A 14 13.44 -4.83 -4.29
CA ILE A 14 14.13 -3.88 -5.19
C ILE A 14 15.05 -2.94 -4.39
N CYS A 15 14.55 -2.38 -3.29
CA CYS A 15 15.31 -1.46 -2.44
C CYS A 15 15.75 -2.10 -1.10
N ASP A 16 15.26 -3.29 -0.76
CA ASP A 16 15.61 -3.93 0.51
C ASP A 16 17.06 -4.43 0.59
N ASN A 17 17.53 -4.57 1.82
CA ASN A 17 18.73 -5.34 2.15
C ASN A 17 18.41 -6.84 2.05
N ILE A 18 18.81 -7.45 0.93
CA ILE A 18 18.52 -8.86 0.64
C ILE A 18 19.14 -9.78 1.69
N ASP A 19 18.31 -10.67 2.22
CA ASP A 19 18.66 -11.67 3.23
C ASP A 19 17.82 -12.96 3.03
N GLU A 20 17.93 -13.91 3.94
CA GLU A 20 17.25 -15.21 3.86
C GLU A 20 15.72 -15.13 3.87
N ARG A 21 15.13 -14.05 4.41
CA ARG A 21 13.67 -13.87 4.45
C ARG A 21 13.11 -13.69 3.05
N HIS A 22 13.88 -13.05 2.18
CA HIS A 22 13.53 -12.84 0.77
C HIS A 22 13.44 -14.17 0.01
N LYS A 23 14.27 -15.16 0.34
CA LYS A 23 14.22 -16.48 -0.30
C LYS A 23 12.88 -17.17 -0.12
N ALA A 24 12.19 -16.92 1.00
CA ALA A 24 10.89 -17.54 1.29
C ALA A 24 9.75 -16.94 0.45
N ILE A 25 9.89 -15.69 -0.01
CA ILE A 25 8.82 -14.96 -0.70
C ILE A 25 9.07 -14.78 -2.19
N LEU A 26 10.32 -14.90 -2.65
CA LEU A 26 10.70 -14.68 -4.04
C LEU A 26 10.62 -15.97 -4.87
N PRO A 27 10.11 -15.89 -6.12
CA PRO A 27 10.18 -17.00 -7.05
C PRO A 27 11.62 -17.47 -7.31
N PRO A 28 11.87 -18.77 -7.56
CA PRO A 28 13.23 -19.30 -7.76
C PRO A 28 14.04 -18.60 -8.85
N HIS A 29 13.38 -18.11 -9.91
CA HIS A 29 14.03 -17.41 -11.02
C HIS A 29 14.48 -15.98 -10.67
N ILE A 30 13.90 -15.37 -9.63
CA ILE A 30 14.33 -14.10 -9.06
C ILE A 30 15.43 -14.34 -8.01
N TRP A 31 15.24 -15.34 -7.15
CA TRP A 31 16.23 -15.67 -6.11
C TRP A 31 17.57 -16.14 -6.70
N LYS A 32 17.55 -17.18 -7.55
CA LYS A 32 18.74 -17.88 -8.07
C LYS A 32 19.75 -18.26 -6.97
N ASP A 33 20.92 -17.63 -6.98
CA ASP A 33 22.03 -17.81 -6.05
C ASP A 33 21.90 -16.96 -4.78
N GLY A 34 20.93 -16.03 -4.74
CA GLY A 34 20.73 -15.11 -3.63
C GLY A 34 21.70 -13.93 -3.62
N ASP A 35 22.46 -13.68 -4.71
CA ASP A 35 23.30 -12.49 -4.81
C ASP A 35 22.43 -11.21 -4.66
N PRO A 36 22.70 -10.33 -3.68
CA PRO A 36 21.80 -9.23 -3.36
C PRO A 36 21.48 -8.30 -4.53
N GLU A 37 22.47 -7.87 -5.30
CA GLU A 37 22.22 -6.96 -6.42
C GLU A 37 21.59 -7.69 -7.60
N GLY A 38 21.98 -8.95 -7.85
CA GLY A 38 21.32 -9.80 -8.82
C GLY A 38 19.83 -10.00 -8.53
N VAL A 39 19.46 -10.21 -7.26
CA VAL A 39 18.06 -10.32 -6.82
C VAL A 39 17.31 -9.02 -7.07
N ARG A 40 17.87 -7.87 -6.66
CA ARG A 40 17.28 -6.54 -6.87
C ARG A 40 17.02 -6.23 -8.34
N GLN A 41 18.00 -6.50 -9.21
CA GLN A 41 17.87 -6.26 -10.65
C GLN A 41 16.79 -7.13 -11.29
N ARG A 42 16.75 -8.43 -10.96
CA ARG A 42 15.72 -9.34 -11.46
C ARG A 42 14.33 -8.97 -10.94
N ALA A 43 14.23 -8.51 -9.70
CA ALA A 43 12.99 -8.00 -9.13
C ALA A 43 12.50 -6.75 -9.87
N ALA A 44 13.39 -5.80 -10.17
CA ALA A 44 13.08 -4.61 -10.96
C ALA A 44 12.59 -4.96 -12.37
N GLU A 45 13.28 -5.87 -13.07
CA GLU A 45 12.86 -6.38 -14.38
C GLU A 45 11.47 -7.04 -14.32
N GLN A 46 11.20 -7.80 -13.25
CA GLN A 46 9.91 -8.45 -13.05
C GLN A 46 8.79 -7.45 -12.76
N LEU A 47 9.08 -6.36 -12.04
CA LEU A 47 8.11 -5.28 -11.81
C LEU A 47 7.78 -4.55 -13.12
N VAL A 48 8.77 -4.29 -13.99
CA VAL A 48 8.54 -3.74 -15.33
C VAL A 48 7.68 -4.68 -16.19
N LYS A 49 7.93 -5.99 -16.16
CA LYS A 49 7.08 -6.99 -16.84
C LYS A 49 5.66 -7.01 -16.27
N THR A 50 5.50 -6.75 -14.99
CA THR A 50 4.18 -6.66 -14.34
C THR A 50 3.39 -5.47 -14.89
N ALA A 51 4.03 -4.32 -15.13
CA ALA A 51 3.35 -3.19 -15.78
C ALA A 51 2.85 -3.55 -17.18
N GLN A 52 3.69 -4.17 -18.02
CA GLN A 52 3.24 -4.65 -19.33
C GLN A 52 2.08 -5.64 -19.22
N ALA A 53 2.12 -6.57 -18.25
CA ALA A 53 1.03 -7.51 -18.00
C ALA A 53 -0.26 -6.79 -17.56
N ALA A 54 -0.15 -5.78 -16.69
CA ALA A 54 -1.29 -4.98 -16.23
C ALA A 54 -1.93 -4.22 -17.38
N ARG A 55 -1.13 -3.60 -18.26
CA ARG A 55 -1.64 -2.96 -19.49
C ARG A 55 -2.41 -3.93 -20.37
N ASN A 56 -1.78 -5.08 -20.69
CA ASN A 56 -2.40 -6.11 -21.52
C ASN A 56 -3.71 -6.64 -20.90
N PHE A 57 -3.74 -6.82 -19.58
CA PHE A 57 -4.91 -7.29 -18.86
C PHE A 57 -6.07 -6.28 -18.94
N ILE A 58 -5.79 -4.99 -18.77
CA ILE A 58 -6.82 -3.94 -18.87
C ILE A 58 -7.28 -3.75 -20.32
N ASP A 59 -6.39 -3.89 -21.31
CA ASP A 59 -6.77 -3.86 -22.75
C ASP A 59 -7.68 -5.02 -23.15
N ALA A 60 -7.50 -6.19 -22.53
CA ALA A 60 -8.33 -7.37 -22.78
C ALA A 60 -9.67 -7.36 -22.01
N LYS A 61 -9.91 -6.36 -21.17
CA LYS A 61 -11.11 -6.29 -20.32
C LYS A 61 -12.38 -6.12 -21.19
N PRO A 62 -13.47 -6.88 -20.94
CA PRO A 62 -14.75 -6.67 -21.62
C PRO A 62 -15.26 -5.25 -21.44
N ALA A 63 -15.94 -4.70 -22.45
CA ALA A 63 -16.54 -3.38 -22.38
C ALA A 63 -17.68 -3.36 -21.34
N ASP A 64 -17.36 -2.93 -20.12
CA ASP A 64 -18.31 -2.78 -19.00
C ASP A 64 -18.58 -1.31 -18.65
N GLY A 65 -18.06 -0.37 -19.44
CA GLY A 65 -18.22 1.08 -19.26
C GLY A 65 -17.41 1.68 -18.10
N LEU A 66 -16.74 0.85 -17.28
CA LEU A 66 -15.93 1.31 -16.16
C LEU A 66 -14.53 1.68 -16.65
N LYS A 67 -14.22 2.98 -16.63
CA LYS A 67 -12.91 3.52 -16.96
C LYS A 67 -12.09 3.70 -15.68
N PHE A 68 -11.02 2.91 -15.55
CA PHE A 68 -10.05 3.01 -14.47
C PHE A 68 -8.65 2.81 -15.08
N PRO A 69 -7.62 3.60 -14.70
CA PRO A 69 -6.28 3.44 -15.24
C PRO A 69 -5.71 2.05 -14.90
N ALA A 70 -4.75 1.59 -15.70
CA ALA A 70 -3.99 0.40 -15.34
C ALA A 70 -3.09 0.73 -14.14
N VAL A 71 -3.16 -0.08 -13.08
CA VAL A 71 -2.42 0.14 -11.84
C VAL A 71 -1.75 -1.15 -11.39
N VAL A 72 -0.52 -1.01 -10.90
CA VAL A 72 0.21 -2.06 -10.18
C VAL A 72 0.41 -1.60 -8.74
N PRO A 73 -0.42 -2.07 -7.78
CA PRO A 73 -0.14 -1.99 -6.37
C PRO A 73 1.10 -2.80 -6.02
N GLY A 74 1.95 -2.31 -5.13
CA GLY A 74 3.13 -3.06 -4.73
C GLY A 74 3.97 -2.40 -3.66
N PHE A 75 5.09 -3.05 -3.37
CA PHE A 75 6.10 -2.63 -2.43
C PHE A 75 7.37 -2.20 -3.15
N THR A 76 8.25 -1.52 -2.41
CA THR A 76 9.54 -1.05 -2.90
C THR A 76 10.70 -1.72 -2.17
N GLY A 77 10.48 -2.09 -0.91
CA GLY A 77 11.52 -2.22 0.10
C GLY A 77 12.15 -0.90 0.48
N SER A 78 13.20 -0.99 1.29
CA SER A 78 13.96 0.12 1.82
C SER A 78 15.33 -0.33 2.30
N SER A 79 16.37 0.34 1.81
CA SER A 79 17.74 0.10 2.26
C SER A 79 17.99 0.62 3.68
N ILE A 80 17.07 1.43 4.21
CA ILE A 80 17.20 2.14 5.50
C ILE A 80 16.11 1.80 6.51
N TRP A 81 15.19 0.86 6.22
CA TRP A 81 14.15 0.47 7.17
C TRP A 81 14.73 -0.01 8.51
N HIS A 82 15.85 -0.74 8.46
CA HIS A 82 16.57 -1.19 9.64
C HIS A 82 17.05 -0.05 10.57
N ALA A 83 17.07 1.19 10.08
CA ALA A 83 17.41 2.40 10.82
C ALA A 83 16.18 3.25 11.20
N CYS A 84 14.97 2.66 11.21
CA CYS A 84 13.74 3.36 11.60
C CYS A 84 13.79 3.89 13.04
N TYR A 85 14.49 3.19 13.92
CA TYR A 85 14.82 3.66 15.26
C TYR A 85 16.20 4.33 15.21
N ALA A 86 16.26 5.62 15.57
CA ALA A 86 17.47 6.45 15.44
C ALA A 86 18.54 6.15 16.52
N PHE A 87 18.76 4.87 16.84
CA PHE A 87 19.80 4.40 17.74
C PHE A 87 20.46 3.10 17.21
N PRO A 88 21.80 3.05 17.05
CA PRO A 88 22.75 4.15 17.27
C PRO A 88 22.43 5.37 16.39
N PRO A 89 22.85 6.59 16.79
CA PRO A 89 22.42 7.82 16.13
C PRO A 89 22.64 7.80 14.62
N THR A 90 21.59 8.14 13.88
CA THR A 90 21.61 8.19 12.41
C THR A 90 21.51 9.64 11.95
N SER A 91 22.42 10.09 11.08
CA SER A 91 22.38 11.45 10.54
C SER A 91 21.33 11.60 9.43
N GLN A 92 20.90 12.82 9.15
CA GLN A 92 19.99 13.05 8.02
C GLN A 92 20.63 12.67 6.67
N ASP A 93 21.95 12.86 6.51
CA ASP A 93 22.68 12.40 5.32
C ASP A 93 22.64 10.88 5.15
N PHE A 94 22.67 10.12 6.25
CA PHE A 94 22.51 8.66 6.18
C PHE A 94 21.12 8.29 5.68
N ILE A 95 20.08 8.91 6.24
CA ILE A 95 18.70 8.66 5.80
C ILE A 95 18.50 9.10 4.34
N GLN A 96 19.11 10.23 3.93
CA GLN A 96 18.99 10.73 2.57
C GLN A 96 19.57 9.76 1.54
N LYS A 97 20.68 9.08 1.84
CA LYS A 97 21.24 8.03 0.96
C LYS A 97 20.23 6.91 0.64
N GLY A 98 19.34 6.58 1.57
CA GLY A 98 18.29 5.59 1.33
C GLY A 98 17.24 6.08 0.34
N PHE A 99 16.81 7.34 0.46
CA PHE A 99 15.91 7.97 -0.52
C PHE A 99 16.58 8.15 -1.89
N ASP A 100 17.86 8.50 -1.93
CA ASP A 100 18.63 8.62 -3.18
C ASP A 100 18.78 7.25 -3.88
N ASP A 101 19.04 6.18 -3.12
CA ASP A 101 19.08 4.80 -3.65
C ASP A 101 17.70 4.36 -4.17
N PHE A 102 16.63 4.64 -3.42
CA PHE A 102 15.26 4.42 -3.89
C PHE A 102 14.99 5.15 -5.21
N GLY A 103 15.26 6.45 -5.29
CA GLY A 103 15.08 7.24 -6.50
C GLY A 103 15.90 6.69 -7.69
N LYS A 104 17.17 6.33 -7.45
CA LYS A 104 18.05 5.74 -8.46
C LYS A 104 17.50 4.42 -9.03
N ARG A 105 16.89 3.58 -8.19
CA ARG A 105 16.34 2.27 -8.58
C ARG A 105 14.96 2.40 -9.22
N PHE A 106 14.09 3.23 -8.67
CA PHE A 106 12.69 3.30 -9.08
C PHE A 106 12.42 4.25 -10.24
N VAL A 107 13.19 5.33 -10.44
CA VAL A 107 12.94 6.24 -11.58
C VAL A 107 12.97 5.51 -12.93
N PRO A 108 13.98 4.66 -13.26
CA PRO A 108 13.97 3.90 -14.51
C PRO A 108 12.79 2.92 -14.64
N ILE A 109 12.33 2.35 -13.51
CA ILE A 109 11.13 1.48 -13.49
C ILE A 109 9.90 2.33 -13.82
N LEU A 110 9.77 3.49 -13.21
CA LEU A 110 8.66 4.41 -13.43
C LEU A 110 8.63 4.98 -14.85
N ASP A 111 9.79 5.22 -15.46
CA ASP A 111 9.91 5.58 -16.88
C ASP A 111 9.37 4.44 -17.77
N ALA A 112 9.67 3.18 -17.43
CA ALA A 112 9.13 2.03 -18.15
C ALA A 112 7.60 1.88 -17.96
N PHE A 113 7.09 2.16 -16.75
CA PHE A 113 5.66 2.23 -16.48
C PHE A 113 4.97 3.32 -17.30
N ASP A 114 5.65 4.46 -17.53
CA ASP A 114 5.14 5.54 -18.35
C ASP A 114 4.91 5.10 -19.81
N ASN A 115 5.85 4.33 -20.36
CA ASN A 115 5.77 3.76 -21.70
C ASN A 115 4.58 2.81 -21.89
N PHE A 116 4.12 2.15 -20.81
CA PHE A 116 2.97 1.25 -20.84
C PHE A 116 1.65 1.93 -20.47
N ASP A 117 1.67 3.22 -20.12
CA ASP A 117 0.52 3.93 -19.53
C ASP A 117 -0.04 3.23 -18.28
N VAL A 118 0.85 2.87 -17.36
CA VAL A 118 0.52 2.17 -16.10
C VAL A 118 1.01 2.99 -14.92
N ASN A 119 0.21 3.06 -13.87
CA ASN A 119 0.60 3.70 -12.62
C ASN A 119 1.14 2.67 -11.63
N PHE A 120 2.22 3.00 -10.93
CA PHE A 120 2.68 2.28 -9.75
C PHE A 120 2.04 2.89 -8.50
N ALA A 121 1.46 2.03 -7.67
CA ALA A 121 0.77 2.43 -6.45
C ALA A 121 1.48 1.79 -5.25
N LEU A 122 2.42 2.52 -4.63
CA LEU A 122 3.11 2.05 -3.43
C LEU A 122 2.10 1.90 -2.29
N GLU A 123 2.03 0.74 -1.70
CA GLU A 123 1.36 0.58 -0.42
C GLU A 123 2.26 1.08 0.70
N VAL A 124 1.84 2.16 1.37
CA VAL A 124 2.60 2.74 2.48
C VAL A 124 2.50 1.81 3.68
N HIS A 125 3.60 1.13 3.98
CA HIS A 125 3.63 -0.04 4.86
C HIS A 125 4.98 -0.08 5.61
N PRO A 126 5.05 -0.54 6.87
CA PRO A 126 6.31 -0.84 7.56
C PRO A 126 7.22 -1.69 6.68
N THR A 127 8.55 -1.56 6.74
CA THR A 127 9.51 -2.16 5.78
C THR A 127 9.73 -1.40 4.49
N GLU A 128 8.83 -0.50 4.10
CA GLU A 128 8.94 0.24 2.85
C GLU A 128 9.71 1.55 3.01
N ILE A 129 10.09 2.17 1.88
CA ILE A 129 10.76 3.48 1.90
C ILE A 129 9.81 4.57 2.43
N ALA A 130 8.51 4.38 2.22
CA ALA A 130 7.45 5.19 2.80
C ALA A 130 6.53 4.31 3.65
N PHE A 131 6.40 4.65 4.92
CA PHE A 131 5.60 3.93 5.92
C PHE A 131 4.64 4.87 6.70
N ASP A 132 4.69 6.18 6.44
CA ASP A 132 3.82 7.20 7.02
C ASP A 132 3.68 8.42 6.07
N ILE A 133 2.95 9.46 6.49
CA ILE A 133 2.78 10.70 5.69
C ILE A 133 4.12 11.41 5.42
N GLY A 134 5.01 11.46 6.43
CA GLY A 134 6.28 12.18 6.31
C GLY A 134 7.23 11.55 5.30
N SER A 135 7.40 10.24 5.40
CA SER A 135 8.20 9.42 4.48
C SER A 135 7.56 9.33 3.08
N ALA A 136 6.24 9.35 2.97
CA ALA A 136 5.54 9.43 1.68
C ALA A 136 5.86 10.71 0.90
N HIS A 137 5.92 11.87 1.56
CA HIS A 137 6.40 13.11 0.92
C HIS A 137 7.82 12.98 0.39
N ARG A 138 8.73 12.44 1.21
CA ARG A 138 10.14 12.24 0.82
C ARG A 138 10.29 11.24 -0.32
N ALA A 139 9.49 10.19 -0.36
CA ALA A 139 9.50 9.23 -1.46
C ALA A 139 9.07 9.89 -2.79
N ILE A 140 8.04 10.74 -2.78
CA ILE A 140 7.62 11.51 -3.97
C ILE A 140 8.76 12.40 -4.47
N GLU A 141 9.45 13.10 -3.57
CA GLU A 141 10.59 13.95 -3.91
C GLU A 141 11.75 13.14 -4.49
N ALA A 142 12.07 11.98 -3.90
CA ALA A 142 13.15 11.10 -4.33
C ALA A 142 12.97 10.59 -5.77
N VAL A 143 11.72 10.33 -6.19
CA VAL A 143 11.39 10.00 -7.59
C VAL A 143 11.11 11.23 -8.45
N LYS A 144 11.53 12.42 -8.02
CA LYS A 144 11.40 13.68 -8.76
C LYS A 144 9.96 13.99 -9.16
N ASN A 145 9.01 13.70 -8.25
CA ASN A 145 7.58 13.89 -8.48
C ASN A 145 7.01 13.09 -9.67
N HIS A 146 7.66 12.01 -10.11
CA HIS A 146 7.25 11.22 -11.27
C HIS A 146 5.74 10.91 -11.25
N ARG A 147 5.06 11.20 -12.36
CA ARG A 147 3.59 11.14 -12.45
C ARG A 147 3.01 9.73 -12.32
N ARG A 148 3.82 8.70 -12.58
CA ARG A 148 3.41 7.29 -12.43
C ARG A 148 3.61 6.76 -11.01
N PHE A 149 4.17 7.53 -10.10
CA PHE A 149 4.33 7.14 -8.70
C PHE A 149 3.20 7.72 -7.85
N GLY A 150 2.40 6.84 -7.28
CA GLY A 150 1.38 7.17 -6.29
C GLY A 150 1.23 6.06 -5.28
N PHE A 151 0.05 5.96 -4.67
CA PHE A 151 -0.20 5.13 -3.51
C PHE A 151 -1.36 4.17 -3.72
N ASN A 152 -1.15 2.94 -3.24
CA ASN A 152 -2.21 2.04 -2.85
C ASN A 152 -2.57 2.41 -1.40
N TYR A 153 -3.72 3.03 -1.21
CA TYR A 153 -4.16 3.42 0.12
C TYR A 153 -4.56 2.19 0.93
N ASP A 154 -3.88 1.93 2.03
CA ASP A 154 -4.27 0.93 3.03
C ASP A 154 -4.29 1.61 4.41
N PRO A 155 -5.44 1.66 5.12
CA PRO A 155 -5.55 2.37 6.38
C PRO A 155 -4.97 1.58 7.57
N SER A 156 -4.82 0.25 7.44
CA SER A 156 -4.48 -0.63 8.56
C SER A 156 -3.09 -0.31 9.11
N HIS A 157 -2.11 -0.16 8.23
CA HIS A 157 -0.72 0.10 8.63
C HIS A 157 -0.52 1.50 9.21
N LEU A 158 -1.33 2.47 8.77
CA LEU A 158 -1.31 3.84 9.26
C LEU A 158 -2.01 3.96 10.62
N GLY A 159 -3.15 3.27 10.79
CA GLY A 159 -4.01 3.39 11.96
C GLY A 159 -3.33 3.00 13.26
N TYR A 160 -2.76 1.78 13.33
CA TYR A 160 -2.15 1.31 14.58
C TYR A 160 -0.87 2.09 14.96
N GLN A 161 -0.21 2.73 13.98
CA GLN A 161 0.95 3.60 14.21
C GLN A 161 0.57 4.97 14.78
N GLY A 162 -0.72 5.32 14.79
CA GLY A 162 -1.20 6.66 15.14
C GLY A 162 -1.07 7.68 14.01
N VAL A 163 -0.81 7.23 12.77
CA VAL A 163 -0.83 8.10 11.60
C VAL A 163 -2.27 8.41 11.23
N ASN A 164 -2.56 9.68 10.92
CA ASN A 164 -3.90 10.08 10.49
C ASN A 164 -4.19 9.57 9.06
N TYR A 165 -4.75 8.36 8.98
CA TYR A 165 -5.06 7.66 7.72
C TYR A 165 -6.13 8.37 6.87
N VAL A 166 -6.96 9.24 7.45
CA VAL A 166 -7.92 10.07 6.70
C VAL A 166 -7.21 11.28 6.08
N LYS A 167 -6.30 11.90 6.82
CA LYS A 167 -5.44 13.00 6.31
C LYS A 167 -4.57 12.52 5.15
N PHE A 168 -4.06 11.29 5.20
CA PHE A 168 -3.28 10.70 4.11
C PHE A 168 -4.01 10.80 2.75
N LEU A 169 -5.29 10.43 2.69
CA LEU A 169 -6.10 10.53 1.47
C LEU A 169 -6.17 11.97 0.94
N ARG A 170 -6.40 12.93 1.84
CA ARG A 170 -6.56 14.35 1.47
C ARG A 170 -5.24 14.98 1.05
N ASP A 171 -4.14 14.67 1.74
CA ASP A 171 -2.80 15.18 1.42
C ASP A 171 -2.32 14.66 0.07
N PHE A 172 -2.56 13.38 -0.21
CA PHE A 172 -2.09 12.71 -1.43
C PHE A 172 -3.20 12.51 -2.48
N LYS A 173 -4.23 13.35 -2.48
CA LYS A 173 -5.43 13.22 -3.33
C LYS A 173 -5.16 12.93 -4.81
N ASN A 174 -4.12 13.54 -5.39
CA ASN A 174 -3.75 13.37 -6.80
C ASN A 174 -2.89 12.12 -7.07
N ARG A 175 -2.58 11.35 -6.03
CA ARG A 175 -1.69 10.18 -6.05
C ARG A 175 -2.35 8.95 -5.43
N ILE A 176 -3.63 8.98 -5.04
CA ILE A 176 -4.36 7.77 -4.64
C ILE A 176 -4.75 7.01 -5.91
N TYR A 177 -3.97 6.00 -6.27
CA TYR A 177 -4.15 5.23 -7.50
C TYR A 177 -4.88 3.92 -7.28
N HIS A 178 -4.87 3.39 -6.07
CA HIS A 178 -5.64 2.20 -5.69
C HIS A 178 -5.98 2.28 -4.20
N ALA A 179 -6.94 1.47 -3.74
CA ALA A 179 -7.32 1.41 -2.33
C ALA A 179 -7.56 -0.03 -1.89
N HIS A 180 -6.89 -0.41 -0.80
CA HIS A 180 -7.15 -1.58 0.02
C HIS A 180 -7.98 -1.17 1.24
N MET A 181 -9.13 -1.79 1.38
CA MET A 181 -9.89 -1.83 2.62
C MET A 181 -9.32 -2.98 3.43
N LYS A 182 -8.61 -2.63 4.50
CA LYS A 182 -8.01 -3.57 5.45
C LYS A 182 -8.23 -3.02 6.85
N ASP A 183 -8.62 -3.89 7.77
CA ASP A 183 -8.98 -3.48 9.12
C ASP A 183 -7.94 -3.97 10.12
N VAL A 184 -7.82 -3.24 11.22
CA VAL A 184 -6.86 -3.48 12.27
C VAL A 184 -7.45 -2.94 13.56
N TRP A 185 -7.21 -3.63 14.66
CA TRP A 185 -7.52 -3.10 15.99
C TRP A 185 -6.25 -2.60 16.69
N TRP A 186 -6.38 -1.74 17.69
CA TRP A 186 -5.29 -1.38 18.58
C TRP A 186 -5.79 -1.08 20.00
N GLY A 187 -4.98 -1.39 21.00
CA GLY A 187 -5.34 -1.23 22.42
C GLY A 187 -6.20 -2.36 23.00
N HIS A 188 -6.39 -3.47 22.29
CA HIS A 188 -7.21 -4.61 22.73
C HIS A 188 -6.42 -5.77 23.35
N GLY A 189 -5.08 -5.72 23.34
CA GLY A 189 -4.22 -6.72 23.98
C GLY A 189 -3.99 -6.49 25.47
N THR A 190 -3.18 -7.34 26.11
CA THR A 190 -2.84 -7.22 27.56
C THR A 190 -1.94 -6.04 27.90
N GLY A 191 -1.34 -5.39 26.90
CA GLY A 191 -0.41 -4.26 27.06
C GLY A 191 1.06 -4.67 27.21
N GLU A 192 1.39 -5.97 27.18
CA GLU A 192 2.78 -6.46 27.26
C GLU A 192 3.58 -6.22 25.96
N VAL A 193 2.91 -6.30 24.82
CA VAL A 193 3.56 -6.18 23.51
C VAL A 193 3.10 -4.88 22.86
N GLY A 194 4.00 -3.89 22.78
CA GLY A 194 3.72 -2.57 22.23
C GLY A 194 3.59 -2.54 20.70
N VAL A 195 3.56 -1.32 20.13
CA VAL A 195 3.36 -1.06 18.70
C VAL A 195 4.40 -1.73 17.79
N PHE A 196 5.62 -1.95 18.26
CA PHE A 196 6.66 -2.68 17.51
C PHE A 196 6.47 -4.21 17.50
N GLY A 197 5.44 -4.74 18.16
CA GLY A 197 5.05 -6.15 18.07
C GLY A 197 5.88 -7.13 18.90
N GLY A 198 6.98 -6.68 19.53
CA GLY A 198 7.76 -7.47 20.50
C GLY A 198 8.29 -8.81 19.94
N HIS A 199 8.41 -8.93 18.62
CA HIS A 199 8.73 -10.17 17.90
C HIS A 199 7.81 -11.36 18.23
N THR A 200 6.57 -11.09 18.65
CA THR A 200 5.53 -12.11 18.82
C THR A 200 4.83 -12.39 17.48
N ASN A 201 4.19 -13.56 17.38
CA ASN A 201 3.38 -13.91 16.21
C ASN A 201 2.09 -13.09 16.16
N PHE A 202 1.58 -12.83 14.96
CA PHE A 202 0.18 -12.41 14.78
C PHE A 202 -0.75 -13.42 15.48
N GLY A 203 -1.80 -12.93 16.13
CA GLY A 203 -2.71 -13.76 16.91
C GLY A 203 -2.39 -13.80 18.40
N ASP A 204 -1.18 -13.43 18.81
CA ASP A 204 -0.83 -13.39 20.24
C ASP A 204 -1.67 -12.34 20.97
N HIS A 205 -2.43 -12.78 21.97
CA HIS A 205 -3.37 -11.95 22.75
C HIS A 205 -2.71 -10.78 23.50
N ARG A 206 -1.38 -10.80 23.62
CA ARG A 206 -0.61 -9.74 24.28
C ARG A 206 -0.34 -8.54 23.38
N ARG A 207 -0.50 -8.69 22.06
CA ARG A 207 -0.20 -7.65 21.06
C ARG A 207 -1.11 -6.44 21.21
N TYR A 208 -0.51 -5.26 21.21
CA TYR A 208 -1.21 -3.99 21.18
C TYR A 208 -2.12 -3.85 19.97
N TRP A 209 -1.74 -4.42 18.82
CA TRP A 209 -2.50 -4.37 17.57
C TRP A 209 -2.38 -5.68 16.79
N ASP A 210 -3.36 -5.94 15.94
CA ASP A 210 -3.46 -7.12 15.08
C ASP A 210 -4.47 -6.88 13.95
N PHE A 211 -4.28 -7.53 12.81
CA PHE A 211 -5.22 -7.41 11.68
C PHE A 211 -6.53 -8.12 11.96
N ARG A 212 -7.62 -7.50 11.53
CA ARG A 212 -8.98 -7.97 11.77
C ARG A 212 -9.76 -8.01 10.45
N SER A 213 -10.76 -8.88 10.39
CA SER A 213 -11.78 -8.83 9.34
C SER A 213 -12.50 -7.47 9.40
N ILE A 214 -12.87 -6.91 8.23
CA ILE A 214 -13.48 -5.57 8.14
C ILE A 214 -14.75 -5.50 9.00
N GLY A 215 -14.80 -4.54 9.92
CA GLY A 215 -15.89 -4.36 10.89
C GLY A 215 -15.60 -4.94 12.28
N HIS A 216 -14.42 -5.55 12.46
CA HIS A 216 -13.95 -6.08 13.75
C HIS A 216 -12.70 -5.36 14.27
N GLY A 217 -12.20 -4.35 13.56
CA GLY A 217 -11.14 -3.47 14.01
C GLY A 217 -11.62 -2.07 14.36
N ASP A 218 -10.67 -1.14 14.45
CA ASP A 218 -10.86 0.23 14.90
C ASP A 218 -10.76 1.27 13.76
N ILE A 219 -10.59 0.82 12.51
CA ILE A 219 -10.60 1.72 11.36
C ILE A 219 -12.01 2.29 11.16
N ARG A 220 -12.11 3.62 11.08
CA ARG A 220 -13.36 4.32 10.82
C ARG A 220 -13.61 4.42 9.32
N PHE A 221 -14.21 3.38 8.74
CA PHE A 221 -14.49 3.30 7.31
C PHE A 221 -15.41 4.43 6.81
N GLU A 222 -16.36 4.90 7.61
CA GLU A 222 -17.19 6.07 7.25
C GLU A 222 -16.33 7.29 6.88
N ASP A 223 -15.34 7.63 7.71
CA ASP A 223 -14.45 8.76 7.45
C ASP A 223 -13.60 8.56 6.19
N ILE A 224 -13.23 7.30 5.91
CA ILE A 224 -12.49 6.92 4.70
C ILE A 224 -13.35 7.12 3.47
N ILE A 225 -14.60 6.63 3.47
CA ILE A 225 -15.51 6.79 2.33
C ILE A 225 -15.81 8.26 2.06
N VAL A 226 -16.03 9.06 3.11
CA VAL A 226 -16.16 10.53 2.98
C VAL A 226 -14.90 11.13 2.35
N ALA A 227 -13.71 10.79 2.83
CA ALA A 227 -12.47 11.34 2.29
C ALA A 227 -12.19 10.89 0.85
N LEU A 228 -12.50 9.64 0.48
CA LEU A 228 -12.41 9.16 -0.90
C LEU A 228 -13.38 9.91 -1.81
N ASN A 229 -14.59 10.20 -1.32
CA ASN A 229 -15.56 11.04 -2.01
C ASN A 229 -15.06 12.48 -2.19
N ASP A 230 -14.50 13.10 -1.13
CA ASP A 230 -13.93 14.46 -1.14
C ASP A 230 -12.83 14.61 -2.21
N ILE A 231 -11.97 13.60 -2.36
CA ILE A 231 -10.86 13.63 -3.33
C ILE A 231 -11.27 13.17 -4.74
N GLY A 232 -12.51 12.76 -4.93
CA GLY A 232 -13.01 12.30 -6.23
C GLY A 232 -12.48 10.93 -6.64
N TYR A 233 -12.05 10.08 -5.70
CA TYR A 233 -11.64 8.71 -6.02
C TYR A 233 -12.85 7.90 -6.48
N ARG A 234 -12.74 7.25 -7.64
CA ARG A 234 -13.79 6.42 -8.26
C ARG A 234 -13.27 5.03 -8.66
N GLY A 235 -12.14 4.63 -8.09
CA GLY A 235 -11.57 3.31 -8.29
C GLY A 235 -12.23 2.24 -7.40
N PRO A 236 -11.77 0.99 -7.50
CA PRO A 236 -12.29 -0.09 -6.68
C PRO A 236 -11.91 0.07 -5.20
N LEU A 237 -12.81 -0.35 -4.31
CA LEU A 237 -12.51 -0.63 -2.91
C LEU A 237 -12.12 -2.10 -2.79
N SER A 238 -10.84 -2.41 -3.00
CA SER A 238 -10.33 -3.79 -2.94
C SER A 238 -10.23 -4.24 -1.49
N ILE A 239 -10.59 -5.48 -1.17
CA ILE A 239 -10.46 -6.01 0.19
C ILE A 239 -9.19 -6.83 0.28
N GLU A 240 -8.26 -6.39 1.12
CA GLU A 240 -7.15 -7.24 1.56
C GLU A 240 -7.54 -7.87 2.89
N TRP A 241 -7.95 -9.13 2.83
CA TRP A 241 -8.48 -9.82 4.01
C TRP A 241 -7.34 -10.50 4.80
N GLU A 242 -7.17 -10.09 6.06
CA GLU A 242 -6.30 -10.76 7.02
C GLU A 242 -6.93 -10.77 8.42
N ASP A 243 -7.17 -11.97 8.95
CA ASP A 243 -7.56 -12.15 10.34
C ASP A 243 -7.19 -13.58 10.78
N ILE A 244 -6.13 -13.69 11.59
CA ILE A 244 -5.64 -15.01 12.07
C ILE A 244 -6.61 -15.71 13.04
N ARG A 245 -7.64 -15.00 13.53
CA ARG A 245 -8.65 -15.52 14.47
C ARG A 245 -9.96 -15.90 13.79
N MET A 246 -10.06 -15.75 12.47
CA MET A 246 -11.30 -15.96 11.73
C MET A 246 -11.06 -16.87 10.52
N ASP A 247 -12.08 -17.63 10.11
CA ASP A 247 -12.02 -18.37 8.84
C ASP A 247 -11.99 -17.39 7.65
N ARG A 248 -11.11 -17.67 6.68
CA ARG A 248 -10.87 -16.77 5.55
C ARG A 248 -12.06 -16.61 4.62
N ILE A 249 -12.85 -17.64 4.40
CA ILE A 249 -13.99 -17.57 3.48
C ILE A 249 -15.15 -16.84 4.15
N HIS A 250 -15.41 -17.16 5.42
CA HIS A 250 -16.36 -16.45 6.24
C HIS A 250 -16.03 -14.95 6.34
N GLY A 251 -14.81 -14.63 6.78
CA GLY A 251 -14.35 -13.26 6.98
C GLY A 251 -14.32 -12.44 5.69
N ALA A 252 -13.83 -13.01 4.57
CA ALA A 252 -13.84 -12.31 3.28
C ALA A 252 -15.27 -12.06 2.77
N THR A 253 -16.18 -13.02 2.97
CA THR A 253 -17.61 -12.86 2.59
C THR A 253 -18.27 -11.76 3.40
N GLU A 254 -18.03 -11.74 4.72
CA GLU A 254 -18.55 -10.71 5.62
C GLU A 254 -17.94 -9.34 5.31
N SER A 255 -16.62 -9.27 5.12
CA SER A 255 -15.92 -8.03 4.76
C SER A 255 -16.47 -7.44 3.46
N CYS A 256 -16.77 -8.26 2.46
CA CYS A 256 -17.41 -7.82 1.21
C CYS A 256 -18.80 -7.23 1.46
N ARG A 257 -19.59 -7.80 2.37
CA ARG A 257 -20.87 -7.25 2.78
C ARG A 257 -20.71 -5.91 3.49
N ASN A 258 -19.75 -5.81 4.42
CA ASN A 258 -19.51 -4.61 5.21
C ASN A 258 -19.01 -3.45 4.36
N VAL A 259 -18.04 -3.67 3.47
CA VAL A 259 -17.55 -2.63 2.54
C VAL A 259 -18.68 -2.10 1.66
N LYS A 260 -19.57 -2.97 1.15
CA LYS A 260 -20.76 -2.53 0.41
C LYS A 260 -21.77 -1.75 1.27
N GLY A 261 -21.78 -1.98 2.57
CA GLY A 261 -22.62 -1.25 3.53
C GLY A 261 -22.04 0.11 3.90
N TYR A 262 -20.71 0.26 3.91
CA TYR A 262 -20.03 1.53 4.13
C TYR A 262 -19.97 2.40 2.87
N ASP A 263 -19.92 1.81 1.68
CA ASP A 263 -19.83 2.55 0.43
C ASP A 263 -21.16 3.26 0.08
N PHE A 264 -21.07 4.54 -0.28
CA PHE A 264 -22.21 5.35 -0.69
C PHE A 264 -21.80 6.45 -1.67
N ALA A 265 -22.74 6.84 -2.53
CA ALA A 265 -22.56 7.96 -3.43
C ALA A 265 -22.69 9.29 -2.67
N PRO A 266 -21.83 10.29 -2.97
CA PRO A 266 -22.00 11.62 -2.41
C PRO A 266 -23.24 12.30 -3.00
N SER A 267 -23.83 13.26 -2.27
CA SER A 267 -24.94 14.06 -2.80
C SER A 267 -24.49 14.84 -4.04
N GLY A 268 -25.28 14.76 -5.11
CA GLY A 268 -25.11 15.56 -6.32
C GLY A 268 -25.72 16.96 -6.23
N VAL A 269 -26.38 17.29 -5.12
CA VAL A 269 -27.11 18.56 -4.92
C VAL A 269 -26.46 19.31 -3.76
N ALA A 270 -26.12 20.58 -3.99
CA ALA A 270 -25.73 21.49 -2.92
C ALA A 270 -26.93 21.71 -1.99
N PHE A 271 -26.71 21.67 -0.68
CA PHE A 271 -27.80 21.72 0.30
C PHE A 271 -28.76 22.90 0.05
N ASP A 272 -28.22 24.11 -0.13
CA ASP A 272 -29.04 25.31 -0.35
C ASP A 272 -29.75 25.32 -1.72
N ALA A 273 -29.15 24.72 -2.75
CA ALA A 273 -29.76 24.62 -4.08
C ALA A 273 -31.01 23.73 -4.09
N ALA A 274 -31.21 22.86 -3.09
CA ALA A 274 -32.44 22.09 -2.93
C ALA A 274 -33.65 22.95 -2.46
N PHE A 275 -33.39 24.17 -1.99
CA PHE A 275 -34.41 25.10 -1.46
C PHE A 275 -34.68 26.29 -2.37
N GLU A 276 -33.86 26.51 -3.39
CA GLU A 276 -34.12 27.50 -4.45
C GLU A 276 -35.28 27.00 -5.33
N ARG A 277 -36.46 27.59 -5.14
CA ARG A 277 -37.69 27.36 -5.93
C ARG A 277 -37.94 28.47 -6.93
#